data_AF-M5BZP7-F1
#
_entry.id   AF-M5BZP7-F1
#
_cell.length_a   1.000
_cell.length_b   1.000
_cell.length_c   1.000
_cell.angle_alpha   90.00
_cell.angle_beta   90.00
_cell.angle_gamma   90.00
#
_symmetry.space_group_name_H-M   'P 1'
#
loop_
_entity.id
_entity.type
_entity.pdbx_description
1 polymer ?
#
loop_
_entity_poly.entity_id
_entity_poly.type
_entity_poly.pdbx_seq_one_letter_code
_entity_poly.pdbx_strand_id
1 'polypeptide(L)'
;MNITSIPSVESTVAYLPKEGKLEYFDYHPEKEKDVVEFCAKIIERDFGSAYDTIPPHSRWRHFDAGRERIAPLLSQWSKELTPLETAKRLIDLFLVSVLLDAGAGNAWAYTENGGEKFGRSEGLAIASLDMFLAGFFSSDGGLKVNAAGLKHITPEKTGEAMQVSDSNPMSGLEGRSNLLANLGGALAASPEIFGLDGRPGDLLGKWPHEFYRGPT
;
A
#
# COMPACT_ATOMS: atom_id res chain seq x y z
N MET A 1 -9.17 -26.90 8.94
CA MET A 1 -9.17 -25.96 7.80
C MET A 1 -7.92 -26.30 7.00
N ASN A 2 -8.08 -27.05 5.91
CA ASN A 2 -6.93 -27.53 5.12
C ASN A 2 -6.40 -26.37 4.29
N ILE A 3 -5.17 -25.94 4.57
CA ILE A 3 -4.44 -25.00 3.73
C ILE A 3 -3.89 -25.82 2.55
N THR A 4 -4.61 -25.79 1.43
CA THR A 4 -4.11 -26.29 0.15
C THR A 4 -3.01 -25.35 -0.35
N SER A 5 -1.92 -25.92 -0.84
CA SER A 5 -0.74 -25.19 -1.29
C SER A 5 -1.04 -24.34 -2.55
N ILE A 6 -0.32 -23.22 -2.69
CA ILE A 6 -0.41 -22.26 -3.80
C ILE A 6 -0.40 -22.91 -5.22
N PRO A 7 0.36 -23.98 -5.51
CA PRO A 7 0.32 -24.66 -6.80
C PRO A 7 -1.03 -25.33 -7.14
N SER A 8 -1.83 -25.70 -6.13
CA SER A 8 -3.16 -26.31 -6.35
C SER A 8 -4.24 -25.28 -6.71
N VAL A 9 -4.00 -24.01 -6.40
CA VAL A 9 -4.94 -22.91 -6.69
C VAL A 9 -4.80 -22.46 -8.15
N GLU A 10 -3.58 -22.40 -8.68
CA GLU A 10 -3.32 -22.06 -10.09
C GLU A 10 -3.99 -23.04 -11.06
N SER A 11 -3.93 -24.35 -10.77
CA SER A 11 -4.56 -25.37 -11.61
C SER A 11 -6.09 -25.36 -11.52
N THR A 12 -6.67 -24.83 -10.45
CA THR A 12 -8.14 -24.76 -10.32
C THR A 12 -8.68 -23.51 -11.02
N VAL A 13 -8.04 -22.36 -10.85
CA VAL A 13 -8.45 -21.07 -11.46
C VAL A 13 -8.30 -21.06 -12.99
N ALA A 14 -7.31 -21.78 -13.55
CA ALA A 14 -7.14 -21.84 -15.00
C ALA A 14 -8.19 -22.72 -15.73
N TYR A 15 -8.89 -23.61 -15.01
CA TYR A 15 -9.82 -24.58 -15.60
C TYR A 15 -11.30 -24.22 -15.37
N LEU A 16 -11.67 -23.63 -14.23
CA LEU A 16 -13.05 -23.18 -13.96
C LEU A 16 -13.66 -22.29 -15.07
N PRO A 17 -12.91 -21.35 -15.69
CA PRO A 17 -13.40 -20.55 -16.81
C PRO A 17 -13.75 -21.41 -18.03
N LYS A 18 -12.91 -22.40 -18.34
CA LYS A 18 -13.08 -23.29 -19.50
C LYS A 18 -14.22 -24.29 -19.32
N GLU A 19 -14.57 -24.59 -18.07
CA GLU A 19 -15.69 -25.47 -17.72
C GLU A 19 -17.02 -24.72 -17.53
N GLY A 20 -17.05 -23.39 -17.71
CA GLY A 20 -18.26 -22.58 -17.54
C GLY A 20 -18.78 -22.55 -16.09
N LYS A 21 -17.90 -22.75 -15.11
CA LYS A 21 -18.24 -22.83 -13.67
C LYS A 21 -17.98 -21.51 -12.93
N LEU A 22 -17.94 -20.40 -13.65
CA LEU A 22 -17.74 -19.08 -13.06
C LEU A 22 -19.09 -18.50 -12.61
N GLU A 23 -19.10 -17.91 -11.41
CA GLU A 23 -20.33 -17.41 -10.77
C GLU A 23 -20.62 -15.93 -11.11
N TYR A 24 -19.59 -15.13 -11.35
CA TYR A 24 -19.72 -13.66 -11.44
C TYR A 24 -19.34 -13.06 -12.80
N PHE A 25 -18.74 -13.84 -13.70
CA PHE A 25 -18.33 -13.37 -15.03
C PHE A 25 -18.28 -14.52 -16.03
N ASP A 26 -18.61 -14.21 -17.27
CA ASP A 26 -18.47 -15.13 -18.40
C ASP A 26 -17.05 -15.06 -18.97
N TYR A 27 -16.48 -16.23 -19.26
CA TYR A 27 -15.17 -16.31 -19.91
C TYR A 27 -15.34 -16.61 -21.40
N HIS A 28 -14.79 -15.71 -22.22
CA HIS A 28 -14.85 -15.75 -23.66
C HIS A 28 -13.45 -16.03 -24.24
N PRO A 29 -13.04 -17.31 -24.40
CA PRO A 29 -11.71 -17.65 -24.91
C PRO A 29 -11.45 -17.07 -26.31
N GLU A 30 -12.50 -16.91 -27.12
CA GLU A 30 -12.44 -16.29 -28.45
C GLU A 30 -12.05 -14.80 -28.41
N LYS A 31 -12.12 -14.16 -27.24
CA LYS A 31 -11.77 -12.74 -27.02
C LYS A 31 -10.40 -12.52 -26.40
N GLU A 32 -9.68 -13.58 -26.02
CA GLU A 32 -8.35 -13.42 -25.40
C GLU A 32 -7.38 -12.64 -26.29
N LYS A 33 -7.36 -12.97 -27.59
CA LYS A 33 -6.51 -12.27 -28.56
C LYS A 33 -6.86 -10.78 -28.65
N ASP A 34 -8.15 -10.46 -28.68
CA ASP A 34 -8.64 -9.09 -28.75
C ASP A 34 -8.19 -8.28 -27.50
N VAL A 35 -8.26 -8.88 -26.31
CA VAL A 35 -7.84 -8.27 -25.05
C VAL A 35 -6.32 -8.07 -25.00
N VAL A 36 -5.54 -9.07 -25.41
CA VAL A 36 -4.07 -8.96 -25.48
C VAL A 36 -3.66 -7.85 -26.44
N GLU A 37 -4.27 -7.78 -27.63
CA GLU A 37 -3.98 -6.74 -28.60
C GLU A 37 -4.37 -5.35 -28.10
N PHE A 38 -5.50 -5.23 -27.39
CA PHE A 38 -5.92 -3.98 -26.75
C PHE A 38 -4.90 -3.50 -25.70
N CYS A 39 -4.49 -4.38 -24.77
CA CYS A 39 -3.48 -4.05 -23.76
C CYS A 39 -2.13 -3.68 -24.40
N ALA A 40 -1.69 -4.44 -25.41
CA ALA A 40 -0.45 -4.16 -26.14
C ALA A 40 -0.50 -2.78 -26.81
N LYS A 41 -1.62 -2.42 -27.44
CA LYS A 41 -1.80 -1.10 -28.06
C LYS A 41 -1.78 0.05 -27.05
N ILE A 42 -2.30 -0.14 -25.84
CA ILE A 42 -2.20 0.86 -24.77
C ILE A 42 -0.74 1.06 -24.38
N ILE A 43 -0.01 -0.03 -24.15
CA ILE A 43 1.41 0.01 -23.77
C ILE A 43 2.23 0.66 -24.90
N GLU A 44 2.02 0.27 -26.16
CA GLU A 44 2.70 0.85 -27.31
C GLU A 44 2.35 2.33 -27.52
N ARG A 45 1.10 2.74 -27.30
CA ARG A 45 0.68 4.15 -27.37
C ARG A 45 1.43 5.00 -26.35
N ASP A 46 1.56 4.51 -25.12
CA ASP A 46 2.09 5.29 -23.99
C ASP A 46 3.61 5.23 -23.89
N PHE A 47 4.24 4.14 -24.35
CA PHE A 47 5.68 3.90 -24.18
C PHE A 47 6.43 3.60 -25.49
N GLY A 48 5.74 3.40 -26.61
CA GLY A 48 6.35 3.02 -27.88
C GLY A 48 7.20 1.75 -27.71
N SER A 49 8.49 1.84 -28.06
CA SER A 49 9.47 0.76 -27.85
C SER A 49 10.28 0.88 -26.56
N ALA A 50 10.04 1.92 -25.75
CA ALA A 50 10.81 2.23 -24.54
C ALA A 50 10.24 1.52 -23.30
N TYR A 51 10.10 0.20 -23.37
CA TYR A 51 9.46 -0.59 -22.31
C TYR A 51 10.23 -0.57 -20.97
N ASP A 52 11.52 -0.28 -21.00
CA ASP A 52 12.36 -0.06 -19.81
C ASP A 52 11.99 1.21 -19.03
N THR A 53 11.22 2.11 -19.64
CA THR A 53 10.71 3.33 -19.00
C THR A 53 9.34 3.13 -18.34
N ILE A 54 8.70 1.96 -18.51
CA ILE A 54 7.44 1.65 -17.84
C ILE A 54 7.68 1.65 -16.33
N PRO A 55 7.03 2.56 -15.57
CA PRO A 55 7.25 2.62 -14.14
C PRO A 55 6.70 1.34 -13.48
N PRO A 56 7.39 0.78 -12.48
CA PRO A 56 6.87 -0.36 -11.74
C PRO A 56 5.57 0.02 -11.03
N HIS A 57 4.54 -0.80 -11.20
CA HIS A 57 3.31 -0.66 -10.44
C HIS A 57 3.60 -0.91 -8.96
N SER A 58 3.44 0.13 -8.15
CA SER A 58 3.79 0.11 -6.74
C SER A 58 3.01 1.18 -5.99
N ARG A 59 2.92 1.02 -4.67
CA ARG A 59 2.36 2.07 -3.80
C ARG A 59 3.04 3.42 -4.00
N TRP A 60 4.31 3.43 -4.37
CA TRP A 60 5.03 4.66 -4.71
C TRP A 60 4.31 5.46 -5.79
N ARG A 61 3.90 4.78 -6.87
CA ARG A 61 3.21 5.45 -7.99
C ARG A 61 1.83 5.95 -7.60
N HIS A 62 1.13 5.28 -6.68
CA HIS A 62 -0.14 5.79 -6.16
C HIS A 62 0.03 7.07 -5.33
N PHE A 63 1.12 7.21 -4.55
CA PHE A 63 1.42 8.49 -3.88
C PHE A 63 1.64 9.62 -4.90
N ASP A 64 2.26 9.31 -6.03
CA ASP A 64 2.62 10.29 -7.05
C ASP A 64 1.48 10.54 -8.07
N ALA A 65 0.22 10.24 -7.73
CA ALA A 65 -0.93 10.46 -8.60
C ALA A 65 -1.06 11.95 -8.98
N GLY A 66 -0.81 12.26 -10.26
CA GLY A 66 -0.85 13.62 -10.82
C GLY A 66 0.34 14.51 -10.49
N ARG A 67 1.05 14.28 -9.37
CA ARG A 67 2.23 15.04 -8.94
C ARG A 67 3.10 14.20 -8.01
N GLU A 68 4.41 14.46 -8.00
CA GLU A 68 5.32 13.80 -7.07
C GLU A 68 5.07 14.25 -5.62
N ARG A 69 4.90 13.28 -4.70
CA ARG A 69 4.73 13.52 -3.26
C ARG A 69 5.89 12.95 -2.45
N ILE A 70 6.51 11.86 -2.89
CA ILE A 70 7.59 11.21 -2.13
C ILE A 70 8.96 11.87 -2.38
N ALA A 71 9.28 12.25 -3.62
CA ALA A 71 10.57 12.86 -3.94
C ALA A 71 10.87 14.16 -3.15
N PRO A 72 9.90 15.09 -2.96
CA PRO A 72 10.09 16.24 -2.09
C PRO A 72 10.37 15.86 -0.63
N LEU A 73 9.66 14.86 -0.08
CA LEU A 73 9.88 14.38 1.29
C LEU A 73 11.28 13.80 1.48
N LEU A 74 11.77 13.02 0.52
CA LEU A 74 13.14 12.50 0.56
C LEU A 74 14.19 13.61 0.47
N SER A 75 13.94 14.62 -0.36
CA SER A 75 14.82 15.79 -0.46
C SER A 75 14.86 16.58 0.84
N GLN A 76 13.77 16.59 1.62
CA GLN A 76 13.75 17.17 2.96
C GLN A 76 14.47 16.26 3.98
N TRP A 77 14.08 14.98 4.07
CA TRP A 77 14.62 14.05 5.06
C TRP A 77 16.11 13.81 4.90
N SER A 78 16.65 13.81 3.69
CA SER A 78 18.09 13.64 3.44
C SER A 78 18.97 14.74 4.04
N LYS A 79 18.39 15.90 4.40
CA LYS A 79 19.10 17.00 5.08
C LYS A 79 19.20 16.79 6.59
N GLU A 80 18.33 15.97 7.16
CA GLU A 80 18.14 15.82 8.61
C GLU A 80 18.45 14.40 9.11
N LEU A 81 18.32 13.40 8.24
CA LEU A 81 18.37 11.99 8.59
C LEU A 81 19.52 11.29 7.85
N THR A 82 20.00 10.20 8.45
CA THR A 82 20.89 9.27 7.76
C THR A 82 20.13 8.53 6.64
N PRO A 83 20.84 7.96 5.66
CA PRO A 83 20.21 7.10 4.64
C PRO A 83 19.44 5.93 5.26
N LEU A 84 19.98 5.34 6.34
CA LEU A 84 19.30 4.25 7.05
C LEU A 84 17.99 4.71 7.67
N GLU A 85 17.97 5.81 8.42
CA GLU A 85 16.74 6.30 9.04
C GLU A 85 15.71 6.77 8.00
N THR A 86 16.17 7.33 6.89
CA THR A 86 15.32 7.64 5.72
C THR A 86 14.65 6.38 5.17
N ALA A 87 15.41 5.30 5.00
CA ALA A 87 14.87 4.02 4.53
C ALA A 87 13.88 3.41 5.53
N LYS A 88 14.17 3.48 6.84
CA LYS A 88 13.24 3.03 7.89
C LYS A 88 11.92 3.80 7.85
N ARG A 89 12.00 5.12 7.70
CA ARG A 89 10.82 5.99 7.63
C ARG A 89 9.98 5.73 6.37
N LEU A 90 10.63 5.42 5.24
CA LEU A 90 9.91 4.96 4.04
C LEU A 90 9.20 3.63 4.29
N ILE A 91 9.85 2.65 4.92
CA ILE A 91 9.20 1.36 5.25
C ILE A 91 7.99 1.58 6.16
N ASP A 92 8.12 2.43 7.18
CA ASP A 92 7.01 2.79 8.06
C ASP A 92 5.81 3.30 7.25
N LEU A 93 6.01 4.34 6.43
CA LEU A 93 4.97 4.93 5.58
C LEU A 93 4.36 3.91 4.60
N PHE A 94 5.20 3.17 3.88
CA PHE A 94 4.75 2.27 2.83
C PHE A 94 3.98 1.09 3.40
N LEU A 95 4.41 0.55 4.54
CA LEU A 95 3.72 -0.59 5.16
C LEU A 95 2.28 -0.23 5.54
N VAL A 96 2.09 0.85 6.29
CA VAL A 96 0.73 1.24 6.73
C VAL A 96 -0.15 1.64 5.55
N SER A 97 0.42 2.28 4.53
CA SER A 97 -0.30 2.60 3.30
C SER A 97 -0.75 1.33 2.59
N VAL A 98 0.15 0.34 2.41
CA VAL A 98 -0.19 -0.95 1.80
C VAL A 98 -1.31 -1.66 2.53
N LEU A 99 -1.27 -1.71 3.87
CA LEU A 99 -2.31 -2.37 4.65
C LEU A 99 -3.68 -1.67 4.59
N LEU A 100 -3.71 -0.36 4.33
CA LEU A 100 -4.94 0.42 4.14
C LEU A 100 -5.57 0.22 2.75
N ASP A 101 -4.83 -0.33 1.78
CA ASP A 101 -5.28 -0.51 0.40
C ASP A 101 -6.06 -1.80 0.21
N ALA A 102 -7.27 -1.76 0.76
CA ALA A 102 -8.35 -2.65 0.42
C ALA A 102 -9.41 -1.86 -0.37
N GLY A 103 -10.26 -2.54 -1.13
CA GLY A 103 -11.30 -1.88 -1.91
C GLY A 103 -12.18 -0.94 -1.06
N ALA A 104 -12.11 0.37 -1.34
CA ALA A 104 -12.82 1.42 -0.58
C ALA A 104 -14.27 1.64 -1.04
N GLY A 105 -14.77 0.78 -1.94
CA GLY A 105 -16.01 1.01 -2.66
C GLY A 105 -15.84 2.00 -3.82
N ASN A 106 -16.92 2.22 -4.57
CA ASN A 106 -16.91 3.07 -5.77
C ASN A 106 -17.34 4.52 -5.49
N ALA A 107 -17.85 4.80 -4.28
CA ALA A 107 -18.36 6.12 -3.89
C ALA A 107 -17.31 6.96 -3.13
N TRP A 108 -16.44 6.31 -2.37
CA TRP A 108 -15.44 7.01 -1.56
C TRP A 108 -14.39 7.73 -2.42
N ALA A 109 -14.05 8.96 -2.03
CA ALA A 109 -12.90 9.69 -2.52
C ALA A 109 -12.24 10.52 -1.40
N TYR A 110 -10.92 10.64 -1.46
CA TYR A 110 -10.14 11.55 -0.62
C TYR A 110 -9.98 12.90 -1.31
N THR A 111 -10.27 13.99 -0.60
CA THR A 111 -10.05 15.36 -1.08
C THR A 111 -8.76 15.91 -0.49
N GLU A 112 -7.74 16.14 -1.32
CA GLU A 112 -6.47 16.72 -0.87
C GLU A 112 -6.61 18.22 -0.55
N ASN A 113 -5.71 18.75 0.28
CA ASN A 113 -5.56 20.18 0.51
C ASN A 113 -5.24 20.90 -0.83
N GLY A 114 -6.27 21.44 -1.46
CA GLY A 114 -6.24 21.95 -2.84
C GLY A 114 -7.55 21.68 -3.59
N GLY A 115 -8.37 20.76 -3.09
CA GLY A 115 -9.71 20.46 -3.60
C GLY A 115 -9.75 19.32 -4.63
N GLU A 116 -8.59 18.82 -5.05
CA GLU A 116 -8.49 17.66 -5.94
C GLU A 116 -8.99 16.39 -5.23
N LYS A 117 -9.73 15.56 -5.96
CA LYS A 117 -10.35 14.34 -5.43
C LYS A 117 -9.74 13.10 -6.07
N PHE A 118 -9.38 12.14 -5.24
CA PHE A 118 -8.81 10.87 -5.66
C PHE A 118 -9.60 9.72 -5.03
N GLY A 119 -10.10 8.80 -5.86
CA GLY A 119 -10.74 7.57 -5.39
C GLY A 119 -9.76 6.39 -5.40
N ARG A 120 -10.26 5.21 -5.01
CA ARG A 120 -9.54 3.93 -5.13
C ARG A 120 -8.13 3.99 -4.50
N SER A 121 -7.16 3.28 -5.08
CA SER A 121 -5.83 3.11 -4.50
C SER A 121 -5.01 4.40 -4.46
N GLU A 122 -5.20 5.33 -5.41
CA GLU A 122 -4.58 6.65 -5.39
C GLU A 122 -5.10 7.50 -4.22
N GLY A 123 -6.42 7.51 -4.00
CA GLY A 123 -7.02 8.19 -2.85
C GLY A 123 -6.52 7.63 -1.52
N LEU A 124 -6.46 6.30 -1.39
CA LEU A 124 -5.96 5.63 -0.20
C LEU A 124 -4.47 5.92 0.05
N ALA A 125 -3.66 5.99 -1.02
CA ALA A 125 -2.26 6.38 -0.91
C ALA A 125 -2.13 7.82 -0.40
N ILE A 126 -2.83 8.79 -0.98
CA ILE A 126 -2.75 10.19 -0.55
C ILE A 126 -3.26 10.36 0.88
N ALA A 127 -4.40 9.76 1.23
CA ALA A 127 -4.95 9.81 2.59
C ALA A 127 -3.97 9.23 3.63
N SER A 128 -3.39 8.06 3.35
CA SER A 128 -2.42 7.44 4.27
C SER A 128 -1.11 8.22 4.37
N LEU A 129 -0.69 8.93 3.32
CA LEU A 129 0.43 9.87 3.39
C LEU A 129 0.11 11.04 4.33
N ASP A 130 -1.05 11.67 4.17
CA ASP A 130 -1.47 12.78 5.02
C ASP A 130 -1.62 12.34 6.49
N MET A 131 -2.18 11.16 6.74
CA MET A 131 -2.21 10.53 8.06
C MET A 131 -0.81 10.38 8.66
N PHE A 132 0.15 9.89 7.86
CA PHE A 132 1.53 9.72 8.31
C PHE A 132 2.20 11.06 8.64
N LEU A 133 2.01 12.07 7.79
CA LEU A 133 2.54 13.41 7.98
C LEU A 133 1.90 14.12 9.19
N ALA A 134 0.66 13.77 9.55
CA ALA A 134 -0.02 14.21 10.75
C ALA A 134 0.38 13.44 12.02
N GLY A 135 1.29 12.45 11.92
CA GLY A 135 1.73 11.63 13.05
C GLY A 135 0.69 10.60 13.53
N PHE A 136 -0.34 10.30 12.73
CA PHE A 136 -1.46 9.43 13.09
C PHE A 136 -1.04 8.04 13.58
N PHE A 137 0.08 7.53 13.05
CA PHE A 137 0.58 6.19 13.35
C PHE A 137 1.67 6.15 14.45
N SER A 138 2.00 7.30 15.06
CA SER A 138 3.01 7.41 16.12
C SER A 138 2.39 7.78 17.46
N SER A 139 2.86 7.17 18.54
CA SER A 139 2.46 7.55 19.90
C SER A 139 3.03 8.89 20.37
N ASP A 140 4.09 9.39 19.73
CA ASP A 140 4.77 10.65 20.08
C ASP A 140 4.55 11.78 19.05
N GLY A 141 3.67 11.55 18.05
CA GLY A 141 3.41 12.50 16.96
C GLY A 141 4.56 12.66 15.96
N GLY A 142 5.63 11.87 16.07
CA GLY A 142 6.72 11.86 15.11
C GLY A 142 6.32 11.27 13.75
N LEU A 143 7.12 11.59 12.71
CA LEU A 143 6.99 11.03 11.36
C LEU A 143 7.54 9.60 11.30
N LYS A 144 6.90 8.68 12.00
CA LYS A 144 7.23 7.26 12.08
C LYS A 144 5.97 6.45 12.39
N VAL A 145 6.08 5.13 12.25
CA VAL A 145 5.05 4.19 12.69
C VAL A 145 5.64 3.40 13.86
N ASN A 146 4.94 3.35 14.99
CA ASN A 146 5.35 2.53 16.12
C ASN A 146 4.19 1.73 16.71
N ALA A 147 4.53 0.67 17.44
CA ALA A 147 3.55 -0.28 17.94
C ALA A 147 2.51 0.38 18.87
N ALA A 148 2.94 1.35 19.68
CA ALA A 148 2.05 2.09 20.57
C ALA A 148 1.06 2.98 19.80
N GLY A 149 1.51 3.72 18.79
CA GLY A 149 0.65 4.55 17.95
C GLY A 149 -0.39 3.72 17.21
N LEU A 150 0.04 2.59 16.62
CA LEU A 150 -0.85 1.67 15.91
C LEU A 150 -1.96 1.09 16.82
N LYS A 151 -1.66 0.74 18.07
CA LYS A 151 -2.64 0.21 19.03
C LYS A 151 -3.72 1.23 19.43
N HIS A 152 -3.52 2.52 19.17
CA HIS A 152 -4.49 3.58 19.47
C HIS A 152 -5.39 3.94 18.29
N ILE A 153 -5.25 3.24 17.16
CA ILE A 153 -6.09 3.40 15.98
C ILE A 153 -7.45 2.77 16.24
N THR A 154 -8.50 3.49 15.88
CA THR A 154 -9.89 3.03 15.98
C THR A 154 -10.62 3.33 14.67
N PRO A 155 -11.73 2.63 14.36
CA PRO A 155 -12.56 2.93 13.20
C PRO A 155 -12.97 4.39 13.10
N GLU A 156 -13.29 5.03 14.24
CA GLU A 156 -13.71 6.42 14.29
C GLU A 156 -12.59 7.36 13.83
N LYS A 157 -11.39 7.23 14.42
CA LYS A 157 -10.22 8.04 14.05
C LYS A 157 -9.79 7.79 12.61
N THR A 158 -9.82 6.53 12.15
CA THR A 158 -9.52 6.22 10.75
C THR A 158 -10.57 6.82 9.83
N GLY A 159 -11.85 6.79 10.21
CA GLY A 159 -12.94 7.38 9.45
C GLY A 159 -12.77 8.88 9.27
N GLU A 160 -12.48 9.59 10.34
CA GLU A 160 -12.18 11.03 10.30
C GLU A 160 -11.01 11.34 9.37
N ALA A 161 -9.88 10.63 9.52
CA ALA A 161 -8.70 10.85 8.70
C ALA A 161 -8.90 10.46 7.23
N MET A 162 -9.77 9.49 6.95
CA MET A 162 -10.17 9.07 5.61
C MET A 162 -11.35 9.87 5.04
N GLN A 163 -11.81 10.92 5.74
CA GLN A 163 -12.95 11.76 5.32
C GLN A 163 -14.27 10.97 5.12
N VAL A 164 -14.47 9.90 5.89
CA VAL A 164 -15.66 9.06 5.80
C VAL A 164 -16.86 9.79 6.41
N SER A 165 -17.97 9.80 5.67
CA SER A 165 -19.25 10.36 6.09
C SER A 165 -20.40 9.70 5.32
N ASP A 166 -21.65 10.01 5.65
CA ASP A 166 -22.81 9.54 4.89
C ASP A 166 -22.75 9.94 3.40
N SER A 167 -22.17 11.11 3.11
CA SER A 167 -21.94 11.60 1.74
C SER A 167 -20.66 11.09 1.08
N ASN A 168 -19.78 10.44 1.84
CA ASN A 168 -18.51 9.88 1.36
C ASN A 168 -18.24 8.50 2.01
N PRO A 169 -19.10 7.50 1.77
CA PRO A 169 -19.04 6.23 2.49
C PRO A 169 -17.89 5.35 2.01
N MET A 170 -17.17 4.72 2.94
CA MET A 170 -16.09 3.77 2.65
C MET A 170 -16.46 2.35 3.09
N SER A 171 -16.34 1.39 2.17
CA SER A 171 -16.48 -0.03 2.51
C SER A 171 -15.28 -0.55 3.28
N GLY A 172 -15.47 -1.28 4.39
CA GLY A 172 -14.41 -2.02 5.10
C GLY A 172 -13.58 -1.21 6.11
N LEU A 173 -14.11 -0.10 6.61
CA LEU A 173 -13.40 0.79 7.54
C LEU A 173 -12.91 0.04 8.79
N GLU A 174 -13.78 -0.74 9.43
CA GLU A 174 -13.45 -1.50 10.64
C GLU A 174 -12.32 -2.50 10.40
N GLY A 175 -12.37 -3.21 9.26
CA GLY A 175 -11.36 -4.19 8.90
C GLY A 175 -9.96 -3.58 8.79
N ARG A 176 -9.85 -2.40 8.15
CA ARG A 176 -8.58 -1.67 8.01
C ARG A 176 -8.05 -1.15 9.34
N SER A 177 -8.91 -0.54 10.16
CA SER A 177 -8.51 -0.03 11.47
C SER A 177 -8.03 -1.15 12.39
N ASN A 178 -8.77 -2.27 12.42
CA ASN A 178 -8.40 -3.44 13.22
C ASN A 178 -7.11 -4.09 12.72
N LEU A 179 -6.89 -4.13 11.41
CA LEU A 179 -5.63 -4.64 10.83
C LEU A 179 -4.43 -3.84 11.32
N LEU A 180 -4.51 -2.51 11.32
CA LEU A 180 -3.44 -1.65 11.82
C LEU A 180 -3.23 -1.79 13.33
N ALA A 181 -4.31 -1.86 14.13
CA ALA A 181 -4.20 -2.09 15.56
C ALA A 181 -3.56 -3.44 15.89
N ASN A 182 -3.94 -4.50 15.15
CA ASN A 182 -3.35 -5.84 15.27
C ASN A 182 -1.88 -5.85 14.86
N LEU A 183 -1.49 -5.10 13.83
CA LEU A 183 -0.08 -4.91 13.48
C LEU A 183 0.70 -4.33 14.67
N GLY A 184 0.15 -3.34 15.37
CA GLY A 184 0.78 -2.81 16.58
C GLY A 184 1.02 -3.88 17.66
N GLY A 185 0.08 -4.83 17.81
CA GLY A 185 0.26 -6.01 18.65
C GLY A 185 1.42 -6.91 18.20
N ALA A 186 1.47 -7.24 16.91
CA ALA A 186 2.48 -8.10 16.32
C ALA A 186 3.90 -7.50 16.42
N LEU A 187 4.05 -6.20 16.11
CA LEU A 187 5.35 -5.51 16.20
C LEU A 187 5.89 -5.48 17.63
N ALA A 188 5.01 -5.23 18.62
CA ALA A 188 5.40 -5.24 20.04
C ALA A 188 5.77 -6.63 20.57
N ALA A 189 5.28 -7.70 19.94
CA ALA A 189 5.56 -9.08 20.35
C ALA A 189 6.93 -9.59 19.85
N SER A 190 7.57 -8.87 18.91
CA SER A 190 8.86 -9.22 18.33
C SER A 190 9.90 -8.08 18.45
N PRO A 191 10.23 -7.63 19.67
CA PRO A 191 11.19 -6.53 19.89
C PRO A 191 12.61 -6.85 19.41
N GLU A 192 12.95 -8.13 19.25
CA GLU A 192 14.21 -8.59 18.68
C GLU A 192 14.37 -8.23 17.20
N ILE A 193 13.25 -8.08 16.47
CA ILE A 193 13.20 -7.70 15.06
C ILE A 193 12.90 -6.20 14.91
N PHE A 194 11.86 -5.71 15.58
CA PHE A 194 11.29 -4.37 15.36
C PHE A 194 11.71 -3.33 16.41
N GLY A 195 12.66 -3.68 17.28
CA GLY A 195 13.12 -2.81 18.35
C GLY A 195 12.07 -2.64 19.46
N LEU A 196 12.44 -1.90 20.51
CA LEU A 196 11.58 -1.70 21.68
C LEU A 196 10.35 -0.83 21.37
N ASP A 197 10.44 0.06 20.38
CA ASP A 197 9.33 0.91 19.92
C ASP A 197 8.40 0.14 18.96
N GLY A 198 8.83 -1.04 18.47
CA GLY A 198 8.07 -1.86 17.53
C GLY A 198 7.82 -1.13 16.22
N ARG A 199 8.89 -0.64 15.57
CA ARG A 199 8.82 0.07 14.29
C ARG A 199 9.00 -0.87 13.11
N PRO A 200 8.15 -0.82 12.08
CA PRO A 200 8.34 -1.59 10.85
C PRO A 200 9.74 -1.42 10.23
N GLY A 201 10.23 -0.19 10.16
CA GLY A 201 11.54 0.14 9.58
C GLY A 201 12.72 -0.50 10.31
N ASP A 202 12.58 -0.88 11.59
CA ASP A 202 13.67 -1.51 12.34
C ASP A 202 14.08 -2.89 11.81
N LEU A 203 13.28 -3.49 10.91
CA LEU A 203 13.65 -4.65 10.11
C LEU A 203 15.02 -4.48 9.42
N LEU A 204 15.36 -3.26 8.95
CA LEU A 204 16.64 -2.98 8.29
C LEU A 204 17.84 -3.03 9.24
N GLY A 205 17.64 -2.71 10.52
CA GLY A 205 18.70 -2.68 11.52
C GLY A 205 19.20 -4.06 11.94
N LYS A 206 18.49 -5.13 11.54
CA LYS A 206 18.77 -6.52 11.90
C LYS A 206 19.25 -7.36 10.73
N TRP A 207 19.30 -6.79 9.52
CA TRP A 207 19.79 -7.51 8.37
C TRP A 207 21.31 -7.77 8.54
N PRO A 208 21.78 -9.04 8.49
CA PRO A 208 23.20 -9.34 8.65
C PRO A 208 24.04 -8.54 7.65
N HIS A 209 25.21 -8.06 8.07
CA HIS A 209 26.18 -7.34 7.24
C HIS A 209 26.52 -8.06 5.91
N GLU A 210 26.26 -9.37 5.86
CA GLU A 210 26.47 -10.30 4.76
C GLU A 210 25.73 -9.94 3.48
N PHE A 211 24.59 -9.26 3.57
CA PHE A 211 23.78 -8.89 2.40
C PHE A 211 23.98 -7.45 1.92
N TYR A 212 24.82 -6.66 2.60
CA TYR A 212 25.16 -5.30 2.18
C TYR A 212 26.29 -5.24 1.13
N ARG A 213 26.78 -6.39 0.66
CA ARG A 213 27.73 -6.42 -0.46
C ARG A 213 26.99 -6.30 -1.78
N GLY A 214 26.85 -5.06 -2.26
CA GLY A 214 26.65 -4.82 -3.69
C GLY A 214 27.82 -5.41 -4.50
N PRO A 215 27.64 -5.66 -5.81
CA PRO A 215 28.72 -6.15 -6.66
C PRO A 215 29.88 -5.15 -6.63
N THR A 216 31.07 -5.63 -6.25
CA THR A 216 32.35 -4.92 -6.39
C THR A 216 32.75 -4.81 -7.84
#